data_AF-A0A1H7P691-F1
#
_entry.id   AF-A0A1H7P691-F1
#
_cell.length_a   1.000
_cell.length_b   1.000
_cell.length_c   1.000
_cell.angle_alpha   90.00
_cell.angle_beta   90.00
_cell.angle_gamma   90.00
#
_symmetry.space_group_name_H-M   'P 1'
#
loop_
_entity.id
_entity.type
_entity.pdbx_description
1 polymer ?
#
loop_
_entity_poly.entity_id
_entity_poly.type
_entity_poly.pdbx_seq_one_letter_code
_entity_poly.pdbx_strand_id
1 'polypeptide(L)'
;MEPTISVELRFYALATWLSLSVIYPFVQGHIIVKVIDLFLMFEWSTPFIAGMLIADIYKSKKINIKNGTAIFICFILSTLHRMIYAKMAMIIYQETFSKPIIAAVIFPLYAILLLVVLGRLKWLNKSYFLYLGIMTYPLY
;
A
#
# COMPACT_ATOMS: atom_id res chain seq x y z
N MET A 1 -19.88 10.34 14.51
CA MET A 1 -18.49 10.88 14.55
C MET A 1 -17.65 9.89 15.31
N GLU A 2 -16.61 9.32 14.70
CA GLU A 2 -15.63 8.48 15.41
C GLU A 2 -14.88 9.37 16.42
N PRO A 3 -14.61 8.93 17.66
CA PRO A 3 -13.87 9.72 18.64
C PRO A 3 -12.45 10.00 18.13
N THR A 4 -11.97 11.24 18.27
CA THR A 4 -10.64 11.67 17.78
C THR A 4 -9.49 10.82 18.31
N ILE A 5 -9.62 10.31 19.54
CA ILE A 5 -8.64 9.44 20.20
C ILE A 5 -8.47 8.11 19.44
N SER A 6 -9.54 7.54 18.87
CA SER A 6 -9.44 6.26 18.14
C SER A 6 -8.73 6.41 16.80
N VAL A 7 -8.82 7.58 16.16
CA VAL A 7 -8.17 7.88 14.88
C VAL A 7 -6.66 8.04 15.06
N GLU A 8 -6.23 8.78 16.07
CA GLU A 8 -4.79 8.95 16.35
C GLU A 8 -4.17 7.61 16.79
N LEU A 9 -4.84 6.83 17.66
CA LEU A 9 -4.34 5.51 18.06
C LEU A 9 -4.15 4.57 16.86
N ARG A 10 -5.12 4.57 15.93
CA ARG A 10 -5.02 3.80 14.67
C ARG A 10 -3.83 4.28 13.83
N PHE A 11 -3.65 5.59 13.68
CA PHE A 11 -2.51 6.13 12.95
C PHE A 11 -1.17 5.69 13.56
N TYR A 12 -1.03 5.76 14.89
CA TYR A 12 0.19 5.32 15.56
C TYR A 12 0.44 3.82 15.37
N ALA A 13 -0.58 2.96 15.47
CA ALA A 13 -0.44 1.54 15.18
C ALA A 13 0.04 1.27 13.74
N LEU A 14 -0.56 1.97 12.75
CA LEU A 14 -0.15 1.87 11.35
C LEU A 14 1.27 2.42 11.12
N ALA A 15 1.63 3.51 11.80
CA ALA A 15 2.96 4.08 11.71
C ALA A 15 4.02 3.15 12.30
N THR A 16 3.75 2.52 13.46
CA THR A 16 4.63 1.50 14.04
C THR A 16 4.79 0.31 13.09
N TRP A 17 3.70 -0.19 12.52
CA TRP A 17 3.77 -1.27 11.54
C TRP A 17 4.60 -0.85 10.31
N LEU A 18 4.39 0.35 9.79
CA LEU A 18 5.16 0.88 8.67
C LEU A 18 6.65 1.02 9.01
N SER A 19 6.99 1.51 10.20
CA SER A 19 8.37 1.60 10.67
C SER A 19 9.03 0.23 10.76
N LEU A 20 8.30 -0.78 11.27
CA LEU A 20 8.78 -2.16 11.27
C LEU A 20 8.98 -2.70 9.86
N SER A 21 8.07 -2.40 8.91
CA SER A 21 8.25 -2.76 7.49
C SER A 21 9.48 -2.11 6.85
N VAL A 22 9.85 -0.88 7.24
CA VAL A 22 11.08 -0.23 6.76
C VAL A 22 12.33 -0.96 7.28
N ILE A 23 12.29 -1.41 8.54
CA ILE A 23 13.42 -2.06 9.20
C ILE A 23 13.56 -3.53 8.77
N TYR A 24 12.44 -4.19 8.43
CA TYR A 24 12.37 -5.62 8.12
C TYR A 24 13.47 -6.14 7.18
N PRO A 25 13.78 -5.50 6.02
CA PRO A 25 14.80 -6.00 5.11
C PRO A 25 16.20 -6.16 5.72
N PHE A 26 16.50 -5.40 6.79
CA PHE A 26 17.78 -5.42 7.49
C PHE A 26 17.86 -6.48 8.59
N VAL A 27 16.72 -6.99 9.06
CA VAL A 27 16.63 -7.88 10.23
C VAL A 27 15.94 -9.22 9.95
N GLN A 28 15.47 -9.44 8.72
CA GLN A 28 14.78 -10.66 8.26
C GLN A 28 15.55 -11.99 8.49
N GLY A 29 16.86 -11.92 8.76
CA GLY A 29 17.68 -13.09 9.09
C GLY A 29 17.38 -13.72 10.45
N HIS A 30 16.80 -12.97 11.40
CA HIS A 30 16.53 -13.45 12.76
C HIS A 30 15.23 -14.27 12.83
N ILE A 31 15.25 -15.40 13.54
CA ILE A 31 14.09 -16.29 13.67
C ILE A 31 12.86 -15.60 14.27
N ILE A 32 13.07 -14.73 15.26
CA ILE A 32 11.99 -13.97 15.90
C ILE A 32 11.30 -13.06 14.88
N VAL A 33 12.09 -12.39 14.03
CA VAL A 33 11.55 -11.50 12.98
C VAL A 33 10.74 -12.30 11.96
N LYS A 34 11.20 -13.48 11.57
CA LYS A 34 10.43 -14.37 10.66
C LYS A 34 9.09 -14.79 11.24
N VAL A 35 9.04 -15.12 12.52
CA VAL A 35 7.78 -15.45 13.20
C VAL A 35 6.84 -14.25 13.22
N ILE A 36 7.36 -13.05 13.51
CA ILE A 36 6.56 -11.82 13.49
C ILE A 36 6.06 -11.51 12.07
N ASP A 37 6.87 -11.73 11.05
CA ASP A 37 6.53 -11.51 9.64
C ASP A 37 5.36 -12.41 9.17
N LEU A 38 5.18 -13.59 9.74
CA LEU A 38 3.99 -14.43 9.44
C LEU A 38 2.67 -13.72 9.78
N PHE A 39 2.67 -12.85 10.79
CA PHE A 39 1.47 -12.11 11.21
C PHE A 39 1.40 -10.71 10.59
N LEU A 40 2.54 -10.03 10.48
CA LEU A 40 2.61 -8.64 10.02
C LEU A 40 2.90 -8.50 8.53
N MET A 41 3.23 -9.59 7.83
CA MET A 41 3.43 -9.67 6.38
C MET A 41 4.16 -8.43 5.82
N PHE A 42 5.35 -8.12 6.33
CA PHE A 42 6.00 -6.82 6.15
C PHE A 42 6.25 -6.45 4.69
N GLU A 43 6.49 -7.45 3.84
CA GLU A 43 6.65 -7.27 2.39
C GLU A 43 5.36 -6.81 1.69
N TRP A 44 4.21 -7.22 2.21
CA TRP A 44 2.88 -7.05 1.62
C TRP A 44 1.99 -6.06 2.38
N SER A 45 2.44 -5.59 3.55
CA SER A 45 1.66 -4.71 4.42
C SER A 45 1.59 -3.28 3.90
N THR A 46 2.53 -2.84 3.06
CA THR A 46 2.64 -1.44 2.63
C THR A 46 1.46 -0.95 1.77
N PRO A 47 0.93 -1.72 0.79
CA PRO A 47 -0.34 -1.39 0.15
C PRO A 47 -1.53 -1.39 1.11
N PHE A 48 -1.56 -2.30 2.08
CA PHE A 48 -2.64 -2.39 3.07
C PHE A 48 -2.66 -1.15 3.98
N ILE A 49 -1.51 -0.78 4.54
CA ILE A 49 -1.35 0.42 5.37
C ILE A 49 -1.75 1.67 4.58
N ALA A 50 -1.29 1.79 3.32
CA ALA A 50 -1.69 2.89 2.45
C ALA A 50 -3.21 2.94 2.25
N GLY A 51 -3.87 1.80 2.01
CA GLY A 51 -5.32 1.70 1.88
C GLY A 51 -6.06 2.20 3.14
N MET A 52 -5.59 1.81 4.32
CA MET A 52 -6.16 2.28 5.60
C MET A 52 -6.02 3.79 5.78
N LEU A 53 -4.85 4.35 5.47
CA LEU A 53 -4.62 5.80 5.54
C LEU A 53 -5.44 6.57 4.51
N ILE A 54 -5.61 6.02 3.32
CA ILE A 54 -6.44 6.58 2.25
C ILE A 54 -7.93 6.56 2.67
N ALA A 55 -8.40 5.53 3.36
CA ALA A 55 -9.76 5.49 3.92
C ALA A 55 -9.98 6.59 4.98
N ASP A 56 -8.97 6.91 5.79
CA ASP A 56 -9.02 8.02 6.75
C ASP A 56 -9.09 9.39 6.06
N ILE A 57 -8.36 9.56 4.95
CA ILE A 57 -8.49 10.74 4.08
C ILE A 57 -9.90 10.82 3.48
N TYR A 58 -10.50 9.69 3.10
CA TYR A 58 -11.87 9.67 2.57
C TYR A 58 -12.91 10.14 3.57
N LYS A 59 -12.79 9.71 4.83
CA LYS A 59 -13.69 10.13 5.92
C LYS A 59 -13.52 11.60 6.28
N SER A 60 -12.27 12.07 6.37
CA SER A 60 -11.95 13.45 6.79
C SER A 60 -11.99 14.47 5.66
N LYS A 61 -12.00 14.03 4.39
CA LYS A 61 -11.88 14.84 3.17
C LYS A 61 -10.67 15.78 3.15
N LYS A 62 -9.64 15.52 3.97
CA LYS A 62 -8.44 16.35 4.09
C LYS A 62 -7.20 15.48 4.04
N ILE A 63 -6.19 15.92 3.29
CA ILE A 63 -4.85 15.35 3.37
C ILE A 63 -4.11 16.05 4.49
N ASN A 64 -3.81 15.31 5.55
CA ASN A 64 -2.85 15.73 6.57
C ASN A 64 -1.44 15.35 6.10
N ILE A 65 -0.44 16.18 6.42
CA ILE A 65 0.98 15.91 6.14
C ILE A 65 1.39 14.53 6.68
N LYS A 66 0.92 14.15 7.87
CA LYS A 66 1.19 12.83 8.47
C LYS A 66 0.77 11.66 7.56
N ASN A 67 -0.44 11.72 7.03
CA ASN A 67 -0.97 10.66 6.15
C ASN A 67 -0.29 10.70 4.79
N GLY A 68 -0.04 11.90 4.25
CA GLY A 68 0.65 12.07 2.97
C GLY A 68 2.06 11.49 2.99
N THR A 69 2.84 11.77 4.03
CA THR A 69 4.20 11.22 4.17
C THR A 69 4.19 9.71 4.35
N ALA A 70 3.30 9.18 5.20
CA ALA A 70 3.19 7.73 5.39
C ALA A 70 2.76 6.99 4.11
N ILE A 71 1.81 7.53 3.33
CA ILE A 71 1.42 6.98 2.03
C ILE A 71 2.58 7.02 1.04
N PHE A 72 3.37 8.11 1.03
CA PHE A 72 4.54 8.23 0.17
C PHE A 72 5.62 7.19 0.52
N ILE A 73 5.87 6.95 1.82
CA ILE A 73 6.76 5.88 2.29
C ILE A 73 6.22 4.51 1.86
N CYS A 74 4.91 4.27 1.99
CA CYS A 74 4.29 3.03 1.51
C CYS A 74 4.47 2.82 0.00
N PHE A 75 4.37 3.88 -0.80
CA PHE A 75 4.63 3.84 -2.24
C PHE A 75 6.09 3.45 -2.54
N ILE A 76 7.05 4.07 -1.87
CA ILE A 76 8.48 3.75 -2.01
C ILE A 76 8.74 2.28 -1.65
N LEU A 77 8.28 1.84 -0.48
CA LEU A 77 8.50 0.45 -0.03
C LEU A 77 7.83 -0.57 -0.94
N SER A 78 6.59 -0.32 -1.36
CA SER A 78 5.89 -1.20 -2.31
C SER A 78 6.65 -1.33 -3.62
N THR A 79 7.24 -0.23 -4.10
CA THR A 79 8.06 -0.22 -5.30
C THR A 79 9.36 -1.01 -5.11
N LEU A 80 10.05 -0.81 -3.99
CA LEU A 80 11.28 -1.54 -3.66
C LEU A 80 11.03 -3.04 -3.51
N HIS A 81 10.00 -3.45 -2.79
CA HIS A 81 9.63 -4.87 -2.63
C HIS A 81 9.32 -5.51 -3.99
N ARG A 82 8.60 -4.81 -4.88
CA ARG A 82 8.33 -5.32 -6.23
C ARG A 82 9.58 -5.43 -7.08
N MET A 83 10.54 -4.53 -6.95
CA MET A 83 11.84 -4.66 -7.62
C MET A 83 12.65 -5.86 -7.09
N ILE A 84 12.59 -6.13 -5.79
CA ILE A 84 13.24 -7.31 -5.19
C ILE A 84 12.57 -8.59 -5.68
N TYR A 85 11.23 -8.65 -5.65
CA TYR A 85 10.48 -9.78 -6.17
C TYR A 85 10.73 -10.02 -7.66
N ALA A 86 10.81 -8.95 -8.47
CA ALA A 86 11.13 -9.05 -9.88
C ALA A 86 12.50 -9.69 -10.11
N LYS A 87 13.52 -9.38 -9.30
CA LYS A 87 14.83 -10.05 -9.39
C LYS A 87 14.73 -11.56 -9.14
N MET A 88 13.92 -11.98 -8.17
CA MET A 88 13.68 -13.41 -7.92
C MET A 88 12.95 -14.05 -9.11
N ALA A 89 11.95 -13.36 -9.65
CA ALA A 89 11.21 -13.81 -10.82
C ALA A 89 12.09 -13.94 -12.07
N MET A 90 13.08 -13.07 -12.27
CA MET A 90 14.04 -13.19 -13.41
C MET A 90 14.76 -14.54 -13.40
N ILE A 91 15.12 -15.04 -12.21
CA ILE A 91 15.82 -16.33 -12.06
C ILE A 91 14.89 -17.49 -12.43
N ILE A 92 13.63 -17.41 -12.02
CA ILE A 92 12.63 -18.46 -12.23
C ILE A 92 12.17 -18.51 -13.69
N TYR A 93 11.82 -17.36 -14.27
CA TYR A 93 11.22 -17.26 -15.59
C TYR A 93 12.24 -17.08 -16.72
N GLN A 94 13.53 -16.89 -16.41
CA GLN A 94 14.59 -16.60 -17.39
C GLN A 94 14.29 -15.37 -18.25
N GLU A 95 13.55 -14.41 -17.67
CA GLU A 95 13.06 -13.21 -18.35
C GLU A 95 13.64 -11.94 -17.72
N THR A 96 13.55 -10.83 -18.46
CA THR A 96 13.99 -9.52 -17.95
C THR A 96 12.82 -8.63 -17.53
N PHE A 97 12.91 -8.06 -16.33
CA PHE A 97 11.91 -7.12 -15.82
C PHE A 97 12.47 -5.70 -15.75
N SER A 98 11.78 -4.76 -16.40
CA SER A 98 12.16 -3.35 -16.43
C SER A 98 11.76 -2.63 -15.14
N LYS A 99 12.76 -2.16 -14.36
CA LYS A 99 12.53 -1.39 -13.12
C LYS A 99 11.69 -0.12 -13.36
N PRO A 100 11.92 0.68 -14.43
CA PRO A 100 11.05 1.81 -14.75
C PRO A 100 9.59 1.41 -14.95
N ILE A 101 9.33 0.27 -15.62
CA ILE A 101 7.96 -0.20 -15.85
C ILE A 101 7.29 -0.59 -14.53
N ILE A 102 7.99 -1.29 -13.63
CA ILE A 102 7.47 -1.63 -12.30
C ILE A 102 7.02 -0.37 -11.55
N ALA A 103 7.89 0.65 -11.48
CA ALA A 103 7.55 1.91 -10.83
C ALA A 103 6.39 2.64 -11.53
N ALA A 104 6.39 2.65 -12.87
CA ALA A 104 5.36 3.27 -13.69
C ALA A 104 3.99 2.59 -13.57
N VAL A 105 3.92 1.31 -13.18
CA VAL A 105 2.67 0.59 -12.90
C VAL A 105 2.20 0.84 -11.46
N ILE A 106 3.11 0.92 -10.48
CA ILE A 106 2.74 1.12 -9.07
C ILE A 106 2.30 2.57 -8.80
N PHE A 107 2.96 3.55 -9.40
CA PHE A 107 2.62 4.96 -9.25
C PHE A 107 1.15 5.29 -9.54
N PRO A 108 0.58 4.91 -10.70
CA PRO A 108 -0.82 5.21 -11.01
C PRO A 108 -1.79 4.51 -10.05
N LEU A 109 -1.47 3.35 -9.49
CA LEU A 109 -2.33 2.71 -8.49
C LEU A 109 -2.52 3.62 -7.26
N TYR A 110 -1.42 4.12 -6.70
CA TYR A 110 -1.47 5.05 -5.56
C TYR A 110 -2.11 6.39 -5.94
N ALA A 111 -1.76 6.94 -7.10
CA ALA A 111 -2.27 8.23 -7.56
C ALA A 111 -3.79 8.18 -7.83
N ILE A 112 -4.28 7.13 -8.51
CA ILE A 112 -5.70 6.95 -8.80
C ILE A 112 -6.48 6.80 -7.51
N LEU A 113 -6.04 5.95 -6.57
CA LEU A 113 -6.71 5.78 -5.28
C LEU A 113 -6.83 7.09 -4.51
N LEU A 114 -5.76 7.89 -4.47
CA LEU A 114 -5.76 9.19 -3.82
C LEU A 114 -6.71 10.19 -4.52
N LEU A 115 -6.67 10.27 -5.85
CA LEU A 115 -7.55 11.13 -6.64
C LEU A 115 -9.03 10.73 -6.54
N VAL A 116 -9.33 9.43 -6.45
CA VAL A 116 -10.68 8.90 -6.21
C VAL A 116 -11.18 9.39 -4.85
N VAL A 117 -10.38 9.22 -3.80
CA VAL A 117 -10.75 9.59 -2.44
C VAL A 117 -10.92 11.10 -2.26
N LEU A 118 -10.12 11.90 -2.96
CA LEU A 118 -10.26 13.36 -3.03
C LEU A 118 -11.45 13.83 -3.87
N GLY A 119 -12.17 12.91 -4.54
CA GLY A 119 -13.30 13.25 -5.41
C GLY A 119 -12.88 14.00 -6.68
N ARG A 120 -11.62 13.89 -7.09
CA ARG A 120 -11.12 14.47 -8.36
C ARG A 120 -11.48 13.60 -9.57
N LEU A 121 -11.79 12.33 -9.34
CA LEU A 121 -12.20 11.37 -10.37
C LEU A 121 -13.69 10.99 -10.26
N LYS A 122 -14.59 11.99 -10.17
CA LYS A 122 -16.04 11.74 -10.06
C LYS A 122 -16.60 10.90 -11.21
N TRP A 123 -15.99 10.98 -12.39
CA TRP A 123 -16.38 10.22 -13.57
C TRP A 123 -16.10 8.71 -13.44
N LEU A 124 -15.16 8.29 -12.60
CA LEU A 124 -14.91 6.89 -12.27
C LEU A 124 -15.91 6.34 -11.25
N ASN A 125 -16.61 7.20 -10.50
CA ASN A 125 -17.65 6.80 -9.55
C ASN A 125 -19.01 6.56 -10.25
N LYS A 126 -18.99 5.91 -11.41
CA LYS A 126 -20.19 5.48 -12.14
C LYS A 126 -20.43 4.00 -11.83
N SER A 127 -21.70 3.60 -11.77
CA SER A 127 -22.12 2.22 -11.50
C SER A 127 -21.43 1.18 -12.39
N TYR A 128 -21.14 1.52 -13.65
CA TYR A 128 -20.42 0.65 -14.59
C TYR A 128 -19.05 0.17 -14.07
N PHE A 129 -18.24 1.06 -13.48
CA PHE A 129 -16.93 0.66 -12.93
C PHE A 129 -17.05 -0.19 -11.67
N LEU A 130 -18.14 0.00 -10.92
CA LEU A 130 -18.47 -0.80 -9.74
C LEU A 130 -18.82 -2.24 -10.15
N TYR A 131 -19.63 -2.40 -11.22
CA TYR A 131 -19.93 -3.71 -11.81
C TYR A 131 -18.69 -4.39 -12.37
N LEU A 132 -17.82 -3.67 -13.09
CA LEU A 132 -16.53 -4.21 -13.54
C LEU A 132 -15.69 -4.74 -12.37
N GLY A 133 -15.59 -3.97 -11.28
CA GLY A 133 -14.88 -4.41 -10.08
C GLY A 133 -15.47 -5.70 -9.48
N ILE A 134 -16.80 -5.79 -9.38
CA ILE A 134 -17.49 -7.01 -8.91
C ILE A 134 -17.24 -8.19 -9.86
N MET A 135 -17.21 -7.97 -11.17
CA MET A 135 -16.92 -9.03 -12.14
C MET A 135 -15.46 -9.51 -12.10
N THR A 136 -14.54 -8.69 -11.60
CA THR A 136 -13.15 -9.12 -11.33
C THR A 136 -12.98 -9.82 -9.99
N TYR A 137 -13.99 -9.78 -9.10
CA TYR A 137 -13.91 -10.41 -7.77
C TYR A 137 -13.79 -11.93 -7.79
N PRO A 138 -14.40 -12.70 -8.73
CA PRO A 138 -14.21 -14.16 -8.83
C PRO A 138 -12.80 -14.59 -9.26
N LEU A 139 -11.95 -13.66 -9.70
CA LEU A 139 -10.56 -13.92 -10.12
C LEU A 139 -9.55 -13.80 -8.98
N TYR A 140 -9.98 -13.41 -7.78
CA TYR A 140 -9.18 -13.35 -6.55
C TYR A 140 -9.66 -14.40 -5.56
#